data_AF-A0A4Y7Q7P9-F1
#
_entry.id   AF-A0A4Y7Q7P9-F1
#
_cell.length_a   1.000
_cell.length_b   1.000
_cell.length_c   1.000
_cell.angle_alpha   90.00
_cell.angle_beta   90.00
_cell.angle_gamma   90.00
#
_symmetry.space_group_name_H-M   'P 1'
#
loop_
_entity.id
_entity.type
_entity.pdbx_description
1 polymer ?
#
loop_
_entity_poly.entity_id
_entity_poly.type
_entity_poly.pdbx_seq_one_letter_code
_entity_poly.pdbx_strand_id
1 'polypeptide(L)'
;MPSLTIDNTLGAAFLGLVFATALYGMLTLQTYIYYQHYPTDRPTLKSLIAILWLMNTFHMILLVLTLYHYLIRNFGSYEALAVTTWELNIHVFTNCFIAFLVQLFFALRVWKVSEGNRALTGLIVFFACCALGFGSTTTIKSFSLLRFSRLPQIEWIVGMSLGSTAVCDILITMGLCYLLNRSRTHFKRTDSIINTLIAYSLCTGLLTT
;
A
#
# COMPACT_ATOMS: atom_id res chain seq x y z
N MET A 1 -23.83 -11.39 27.79
CA MET A 1 -24.00 -10.96 26.38
C MET A 1 -22.63 -10.51 25.90
N PRO A 2 -22.08 -11.07 24.82
CA PRO A 2 -20.65 -10.93 24.51
C PRO A 2 -20.38 -9.54 23.89
N SER A 3 -20.25 -8.53 24.73
CA SER A 3 -19.76 -7.20 24.38
C SER A 3 -18.26 -7.19 24.05
N LEU A 4 -17.52 -8.25 24.41
CA LEU A 4 -16.06 -8.29 24.34
C LEU A 4 -15.48 -8.39 22.91
N THR A 5 -16.27 -8.76 21.90
CA THR A 5 -15.75 -9.03 20.55
C THR A 5 -15.98 -7.90 19.54
N ILE A 6 -16.99 -7.05 19.76
CA ILE A 6 -17.29 -5.93 18.84
C ILE A 6 -16.23 -4.84 18.97
N ASP A 7 -15.87 -4.44 20.19
CA ASP A 7 -14.85 -3.41 20.45
C ASP A 7 -13.49 -3.82 19.85
N ASN A 8 -13.09 -5.08 20.02
CA ASN A 8 -11.82 -5.59 19.50
C ASN A 8 -11.74 -5.60 17.97
N THR A 9 -12.88 -5.60 17.26
CA THR A 9 -12.89 -5.71 15.79
C THR A 9 -13.27 -4.38 15.14
N LEU A 10 -14.46 -3.86 15.45
CA LEU A 10 -14.94 -2.59 14.89
C LEU A 10 -14.26 -1.38 15.54
N GLY A 11 -13.98 -1.44 16.84
CA GLY A 11 -13.22 -0.39 17.53
C GLY A 11 -11.79 -0.30 17.00
N ALA A 12 -11.13 -1.44 16.81
CA ALA A 12 -9.80 -1.49 16.18
C ALA A 12 -9.83 -0.97 14.73
N ALA A 13 -10.82 -1.35 13.92
CA ALA A 13 -10.98 -0.85 12.56
C ALA A 13 -11.21 0.67 12.52
N PHE A 14 -12.01 1.21 13.44
CA PHE A 14 -12.25 2.64 13.57
C PHE A 14 -10.97 3.40 13.94
N LEU A 15 -10.23 2.93 14.94
CA LEU A 15 -8.92 3.50 15.28
C LEU A 15 -7.95 3.43 14.09
N GLY A 16 -7.95 2.30 13.37
CA GLY A 16 -7.19 2.12 12.14
C GLY A 16 -7.52 3.18 11.09
N LEU A 17 -8.81 3.51 10.89
CA LEU A 17 -9.21 4.61 10.01
C LEU A 17 -8.69 5.96 10.50
N VAL A 18 -8.78 6.25 11.80
CA VAL A 18 -8.25 7.51 12.36
C VAL A 18 -6.77 7.65 12.04
N PHE A 19 -5.96 6.62 12.30
CA PHE A 19 -4.54 6.63 11.95
C PHE A 19 -4.31 6.73 10.44
N ALA A 20 -5.07 5.99 9.62
CA ALA A 20 -4.97 6.05 8.17
C ALA A 20 -5.27 7.45 7.62
N THR A 21 -6.26 8.16 8.19
CA THR A 21 -6.56 9.55 7.78
C THR A 21 -5.42 10.51 8.12
N ALA A 22 -4.75 10.34 9.26
CA ALA A 22 -3.59 11.14 9.63
C ALA A 22 -2.41 10.88 8.67
N LEU A 23 -2.12 9.62 8.36
CA LEU A 23 -1.10 9.22 7.38
C LEU A 23 -1.41 9.77 5.99
N TYR A 24 -2.67 9.72 5.56
CA TYR A 24 -3.10 10.30 4.29
C TYR A 24 -2.95 11.83 4.25
N GLY A 25 -3.20 12.51 5.37
CA GLY A 25 -2.92 13.94 5.51
C GLY A 25 -1.44 14.26 5.28
N MET A 26 -0.54 13.46 5.87
CA MET A 26 0.90 13.59 5.64
C MET A 26 1.27 13.34 4.18
N LEU A 27 0.74 12.28 3.56
CA LEU A 27 0.96 11.97 2.14
C LEU A 27 0.51 13.11 1.22
N THR A 28 -0.60 13.77 1.54
CA THR A 28 -1.13 14.89 0.77
C THR A 28 -0.22 16.13 0.89
N LEU A 29 0.20 16.47 2.12
CA LEU A 29 1.16 17.55 2.35
C LEU A 29 2.48 17.30 1.62
N GLN A 30 2.97 16.08 1.72
CA GLN A 30 4.15 15.59 1.02
C GLN A 30 4.04 15.77 -0.50
N THR A 31 2.94 15.32 -1.09
CA THR A 31 2.65 15.49 -2.52
C THR A 31 2.66 16.96 -2.92
N TYR A 32 2.01 17.82 -2.13
CA TYR A 32 1.99 19.27 -2.36
C TYR A 32 3.40 19.89 -2.36
N ILE A 33 4.20 19.59 -1.32
CA ILE A 33 5.58 20.07 -1.20
C ILE A 33 6.42 19.65 -2.40
N TYR A 34 6.25 18.42 -2.90
CA TYR A 34 6.97 17.92 -4.07
C TYR A 34 6.66 18.75 -5.33
N TYR A 35 5.39 19.05 -5.61
CA TYR A 35 5.04 19.85 -6.78
C TYR A 35 5.57 21.28 -6.71
N GLN A 36 5.71 21.83 -5.50
CA GLN A 36 6.27 23.16 -5.28
C GLN A 36 7.79 23.20 -5.46
N HIS A 37 8.52 22.22 -4.91
CA HIS A 37 9.99 22.23 -4.90
C HIS A 37 10.62 21.67 -6.19
N TYR A 38 9.91 20.84 -6.94
CA TYR A 38 10.42 20.19 -8.16
C TYR A 38 9.61 20.55 -9.41
N PRO A 39 9.55 21.84 -9.81
CA PRO A 39 8.80 22.27 -10.99
C PRO A 39 9.35 21.70 -12.31
N THR A 40 10.65 21.40 -12.38
CA THR A 40 11.37 20.96 -13.58
C THR A 40 11.46 19.44 -13.77
N ASP A 41 10.90 18.65 -12.85
CA ASP A 41 10.93 17.19 -12.96
C ASP A 41 10.08 16.66 -14.13
N ARG A 42 10.48 15.49 -14.63
CA ARG A 42 9.85 14.87 -15.82
C ARG A 42 8.34 14.71 -15.64
N PRO A 43 7.52 15.03 -16.67
CA PRO A 43 6.07 14.96 -16.58
C PRO A 43 5.55 13.54 -16.29
N THR A 44 6.29 12.50 -16.69
CA THR A 44 5.95 11.11 -16.38
C THR A 44 6.01 10.80 -14.88
N LEU A 45 7.00 11.34 -14.16
CA LEU A 45 7.12 11.18 -12.72
C LEU A 45 6.02 11.95 -11.98
N LYS A 46 5.73 13.17 -12.43
CA LYS A 46 4.62 13.96 -11.90
C LYS A 46 3.28 13.26 -12.10
N SER A 47 3.01 12.76 -13.31
CA SER A 47 1.79 12.00 -13.59
C SER A 47 1.64 10.78 -12.67
N LEU A 48 2.73 10.02 -12.47
CA LEU A 48 2.72 8.88 -11.55
C LEU A 48 2.36 9.29 -10.11
N ILE A 49 2.94 10.38 -9.60
CA ILE A 49 2.66 10.87 -8.23
C ILE A 49 1.20 11.34 -8.11
N ALA A 50 0.66 12.05 -9.11
CA ALA A 50 -0.75 12.41 -9.13
C ALA A 50 -1.67 11.18 -9.15
N ILE A 51 -1.34 10.16 -9.95
CA ILE A 51 -2.11 8.92 -10.02
C ILE A 51 -2.09 8.20 -8.66
N LEU A 52 -0.93 8.08 -8.02
CA LEU A 52 -0.80 7.46 -6.70
C LEU A 52 -1.61 8.22 -5.64
N TRP A 53 -1.54 9.55 -5.65
CA TRP A 53 -2.33 10.39 -4.74
C TRP A 53 -3.83 10.19 -4.95
N LEU A 54 -4.33 10.25 -6.18
CA LEU A 54 -5.74 10.02 -6.51
C LEU A 54 -6.22 8.62 -6.10
N MET A 55 -5.38 7.60 -6.32
CA MET A 55 -5.70 6.22 -5.94
C MET A 55 -5.77 6.08 -4.41
N ASN A 56 -4.87 6.75 -3.67
CA ASN A 56 -4.92 6.77 -2.21
C ASN A 56 -6.15 7.53 -1.70
N THR A 57 -6.57 8.61 -2.35
CA THR A 57 -7.82 9.32 -2.04
C THR A 57 -9.02 8.39 -2.22
N PHE A 58 -9.07 7.67 -3.33
CA PHE A 58 -10.13 6.70 -3.60
C PHE A 58 -10.16 5.58 -2.55
N HIS A 59 -9.00 5.02 -2.21
CA HIS A 59 -8.84 4.04 -1.15
C HIS A 59 -9.37 4.55 0.21
N MET A 60 -9.05 5.79 0.59
CA MET A 60 -9.56 6.41 1.82
C MET A 60 -11.07 6.59 1.82
N ILE A 61 -11.67 6.99 0.69
CA ILE A 61 -13.12 7.10 0.55
C ILE A 61 -13.80 5.75 0.79
N LEU A 62 -13.25 4.66 0.23
CA LEU A 62 -13.79 3.32 0.42
C LEU A 62 -13.74 2.87 1.88
N LEU A 63 -12.66 3.17 2.62
CA LEU A 63 -12.57 2.89 4.05
C LEU A 63 -13.64 3.63 4.86
N VAL A 64 -13.83 4.92 4.57
CA VAL A 64 -14.86 5.73 5.24
C VAL A 64 -16.25 5.18 4.95
N LEU A 65 -16.56 4.83 3.70
CA LEU A 65 -17.84 4.23 3.33
C LEU A 65 -18.06 2.87 4.01
N THR A 66 -17.02 2.04 4.07
CA THR A 66 -17.05 0.73 4.75
C THR A 66 -17.39 0.90 6.22
N LEU A 67 -16.69 1.79 6.94
CA LEU A 67 -16.98 2.02 8.36
C LEU A 67 -18.31 2.73 8.58
N TYR A 68 -18.71 3.65 7.70
CA TYR A 68 -20.04 4.27 7.76
C TYR A 68 -21.15 3.22 7.64
N HIS A 69 -20.97 2.22 6.76
CA HIS A 69 -21.92 1.12 6.59
C HIS A 69 -22.07 0.27 7.86
N TYR A 70 -20.95 -0.08 8.50
CA TYR A 70 -20.95 -0.95 9.69
C TYR A 70 -21.28 -0.21 11.00
N LEU A 71 -20.78 1.01 11.20
CA LEU A 71 -20.96 1.76 12.46
C LEU A 71 -22.25 2.58 12.49
N ILE A 72 -22.68 3.14 11.36
CA ILE A 72 -23.80 4.10 11.35
C ILE A 72 -25.03 3.44 10.74
N ARG A 73 -24.93 2.95 9.49
CA ARG A 73 -26.11 2.47 8.76
C ARG A 73 -26.69 1.18 9.34
N ASN A 74 -25.84 0.26 9.81
CA ASN A 74 -26.26 -1.03 10.37
C ASN A 74 -25.84 -1.20 11.82
N PHE A 75 -25.89 -0.10 12.59
CA PHE A 75 -25.52 -0.12 14.00
C PHE A 75 -26.30 -1.20 14.77
N GLY A 76 -25.58 -2.03 15.54
CA GLY A 76 -26.18 -3.10 16.36
C GLY A 76 -26.64 -4.35 15.59
N SER A 77 -26.48 -4.42 14.26
CA SER A 77 -26.84 -5.59 13.46
C SER A 77 -25.65 -6.55 13.29
N TYR A 78 -25.66 -7.65 14.03
CA TYR A 78 -24.64 -8.72 13.93
C TYR A 78 -24.63 -9.41 12.56
N GLU A 79 -25.76 -9.42 11.84
CA GLU A 79 -25.83 -9.99 10.50
C GLU A 79 -25.07 -9.17 9.47
N ALA A 80 -25.12 -7.83 9.59
CA ALA A 80 -24.34 -6.95 8.73
C ALA A 80 -22.84 -7.18 8.93
N LEU A 81 -22.37 -7.32 10.18
CA LEU A 81 -20.97 -7.63 10.50
C LEU A 81 -20.52 -9.00 9.97
N ALA A 82 -21.43 -9.93 9.73
CA ALA A 82 -21.11 -11.25 9.18
C ALA A 82 -20.90 -11.23 7.66
N VAL A 83 -21.28 -10.14 6.97
CA VAL A 83 -21.25 -10.01 5.52
C VAL A 83 -20.25 -8.95 5.08
N THR A 84 -19.44 -9.30 4.09
CA THR A 84 -18.43 -8.41 3.50
C THR A 84 -19.08 -7.44 2.52
N THR A 85 -18.86 -6.14 2.66
CA THR A 85 -19.38 -5.16 1.69
C THR A 85 -18.51 -5.06 0.45
N TRP A 86 -19.09 -4.55 -0.63
CA TRP A 86 -18.38 -4.37 -1.90
C TRP A 86 -17.27 -3.30 -1.77
N GLU A 87 -17.49 -2.25 -0.96
CA GLU A 87 -16.49 -1.21 -0.69
C GLU A 87 -15.22 -1.80 -0.06
N LEU A 88 -15.40 -2.70 0.92
CA LEU A 88 -14.30 -3.39 1.59
C LEU A 88 -13.50 -4.24 0.59
N ASN A 89 -14.17 -4.97 -0.28
CA ASN A 89 -13.52 -5.80 -1.30
C ASN A 89 -12.73 -4.95 -2.31
N ILE A 90 -13.31 -3.85 -2.82
CA ILE A 90 -12.61 -2.97 -3.76
C ILE A 90 -11.40 -2.32 -3.10
N HIS A 91 -11.54 -1.88 -1.85
CA HIS A 91 -10.46 -1.25 -1.10
C HIS A 91 -9.21 -2.15 -1.00
N VAL A 92 -9.40 -3.46 -0.76
CA VAL A 92 -8.29 -4.44 -0.72
C VAL A 92 -7.57 -4.50 -2.07
N PHE A 93 -8.30 -4.58 -3.17
CA PHE A 93 -7.70 -4.57 -4.51
C PHE A 93 -6.97 -3.26 -4.80
N THR A 94 -7.59 -2.12 -4.50
CA THR A 94 -6.98 -0.80 -4.65
C THR A 94 -5.66 -0.72 -3.89
N ASN A 95 -5.62 -1.24 -2.66
CA ASN A 95 -4.38 -1.29 -1.86
C ASN A 95 -3.28 -2.11 -2.53
N CYS A 96 -3.60 -3.33 -2.98
CA CYS A 96 -2.66 -4.19 -3.69
C CYS A 96 -2.13 -3.52 -4.98
N PHE A 97 -2.99 -2.79 -5.69
CA PHE A 97 -2.63 -2.10 -6.91
C PHE A 97 -1.72 -0.88 -6.64
N ILE A 98 -1.99 -0.11 -5.58
CA ILE A 98 -1.10 0.97 -5.13
C ILE A 98 0.29 0.41 -4.80
N ALA A 99 0.35 -0.66 -3.99
CA ALA A 99 1.60 -1.32 -3.60
C ALA A 99 2.39 -1.77 -4.84
N PHE A 100 1.73 -2.40 -5.82
CA PHE A 100 2.34 -2.81 -7.07
C PHE A 100 2.95 -1.63 -7.85
N LEU A 101 2.24 -0.52 -8.00
CA LEU A 101 2.75 0.67 -8.70
C LEU A 101 3.99 1.26 -8.00
N VAL A 102 3.96 1.30 -6.67
CA VAL A 102 5.10 1.76 -5.86
C VAL A 102 6.29 0.83 -6.03
N GLN A 103 6.09 -0.49 -5.96
CA GLN A 103 7.14 -1.49 -6.15
C GLN A 103 7.76 -1.42 -7.55
N LEU A 104 6.95 -1.26 -8.61
CA LEU A 104 7.46 -1.05 -9.96
C LEU A 104 8.32 0.21 -10.08
N PHE A 105 7.87 1.31 -9.47
CA PHE A 105 8.63 2.54 -9.46
C PHE A 105 10.00 2.37 -8.79
N PHE A 106 10.05 1.70 -7.64
CA PHE A 106 11.31 1.39 -6.95
C PHE A 106 12.17 0.40 -7.74
N ALA A 107 11.58 -0.62 -8.35
CA ALA A 107 12.30 -1.56 -9.22
C ALA A 107 13.02 -0.83 -10.37
N LEU A 108 12.34 0.14 -11.02
CA LEU A 108 12.95 0.99 -12.06
C LEU A 108 14.10 1.84 -11.53
N ARG A 109 14.04 2.28 -10.27
CA ARG A 109 15.13 3.02 -9.62
C ARG A 109 16.32 2.10 -9.34
N VAL A 110 16.08 0.91 -8.79
CA VAL A 110 17.11 -0.11 -8.53
C VAL A 110 17.80 -0.52 -9.84
N TRP A 111 17.05 -0.74 -10.92
CA TRP A 111 17.60 -1.07 -12.23
C TRP A 111 18.60 -0.05 -12.75
N LYS A 112 18.23 1.24 -12.71
CA LYS A 112 19.06 2.34 -13.22
C LYS A 112 20.38 2.47 -12.46
N VAL A 113 20.37 2.11 -11.18
CA VAL A 113 21.51 2.26 -10.27
C VAL A 113 22.40 1.02 -10.26
N SER A 114 21.81 -0.17 -10.38
CA SER A 114 22.55 -1.44 -10.38
C SER A 114 23.26 -1.74 -11.70
N GLU A 115 23.52 -0.71 -12.51
CA GLU A 115 24.19 -0.80 -13.83
C GLU A 115 23.55 -1.85 -14.77
N GLY A 116 22.23 -2.07 -14.63
CA GLY A 116 21.50 -3.02 -15.46
C GLY A 116 21.54 -4.47 -14.97
N ASN A 117 21.73 -4.73 -13.67
CA ASN A 117 21.54 -6.08 -13.10
C ASN A 117 20.09 -6.57 -13.31
N ARG A 118 19.93 -7.35 -14.38
CA ARG A 118 18.61 -7.82 -14.82
C ARG A 118 17.99 -8.84 -13.89
N ALA A 119 18.83 -9.62 -13.20
CA ALA A 119 18.38 -10.66 -12.30
C ALA A 119 17.66 -10.06 -11.08
N LEU A 120 18.27 -9.07 -10.41
CA LEU A 120 17.68 -8.46 -9.21
C LEU A 120 16.37 -7.73 -9.53
N THR A 121 16.34 -6.93 -10.59
CA THR A 121 15.13 -6.19 -10.97
C THR A 121 14.04 -7.13 -11.46
N GLY A 122 14.39 -8.15 -12.25
CA GLY A 122 13.43 -9.17 -12.69
C GLY A 122 12.81 -9.90 -11.51
N LEU A 123 13.59 -10.18 -10.48
CA LEU A 123 13.12 -10.83 -9.26
C LEU A 123 12.19 -9.93 -8.44
N ILE A 124 12.48 -8.62 -8.30
CA ILE A 124 11.57 -7.65 -7.67
C ILE A 124 10.24 -7.58 -8.44
N VAL A 125 10.29 -7.44 -9.76
CA VAL A 125 9.07 -7.36 -10.59
C VAL A 125 8.27 -8.66 -10.52
N PHE A 126 8.95 -9.82 -10.48
CA PHE A 126 8.31 -11.10 -10.30
C PHE A 126 7.52 -11.17 -8.99
N PHE A 127 8.14 -10.84 -7.85
CA PHE A 127 7.46 -10.83 -6.56
C PHE A 127 6.34 -9.78 -6.49
N ALA A 128 6.49 -8.62 -7.11
CA ALA A 128 5.43 -7.62 -7.22
C ALA A 128 4.22 -8.14 -8.02
N CYS A 129 4.46 -8.80 -9.16
CA CYS A 129 3.41 -9.42 -9.97
C CYS A 129 2.72 -10.59 -9.23
N CYS A 130 3.49 -11.43 -8.53
CA CYS A 130 2.94 -12.49 -7.68
C CYS A 130 2.05 -11.91 -6.57
N ALA A 131 2.51 -10.88 -5.87
CA ALA A 131 1.74 -10.21 -4.83
C ALA A 131 0.41 -9.67 -5.36
N LEU A 132 0.43 -8.98 -6.50
CA LEU A 132 -0.77 -8.47 -7.16
C LEU A 132 -1.70 -9.60 -7.63
N GLY A 133 -1.15 -10.68 -8.18
CA GLY A 133 -1.90 -11.86 -8.63
C GLY A 133 -2.65 -12.50 -7.46
N PHE A 134 -1.94 -12.81 -6.37
CA PHE A 134 -2.57 -13.36 -5.16
C PHE A 134 -3.60 -12.39 -4.56
N GLY A 135 -3.28 -11.09 -4.46
CA GLY A 135 -4.23 -10.07 -3.96
C GLY A 135 -5.49 -9.93 -4.80
N SER A 136 -5.37 -10.03 -6.12
CA SER A 136 -6.51 -10.03 -7.06
C SER A 136 -7.39 -11.27 -6.86
N THR A 137 -6.77 -12.46 -6.72
CA THR A 137 -7.54 -13.70 -6.46
C THR A 137 -8.26 -13.67 -5.11
N THR A 138 -7.64 -13.08 -4.07
CA THR A 138 -8.28 -12.84 -2.78
C THR A 138 -9.52 -11.96 -2.95
N THR A 139 -9.41 -10.87 -3.71
CA THR A 139 -10.54 -9.95 -3.93
C THR A 139 -11.70 -10.65 -4.64
N ILE A 140 -11.42 -11.39 -5.72
CA ILE A 140 -12.44 -12.13 -6.49
C ILE A 140 -13.15 -13.18 -5.61
N LYS A 141 -12.38 -13.91 -4.80
CA LYS A 141 -12.96 -14.89 -3.87
C LYS A 141 -13.77 -14.22 -2.75
N SER A 142 -13.34 -13.06 -2.27
CA SER A 142 -14.06 -12.30 -1.24
C SER A 142 -15.41 -11.78 -1.76
N PHE A 143 -15.48 -11.34 -3.03
CA PHE A 143 -16.74 -11.03 -3.71
C PHE A 143 -17.67 -12.24 -3.86
N SER A 144 -17.11 -13.45 -4.02
CA SER A 144 -17.89 -14.67 -4.22
C SER A 144 -18.39 -15.28 -2.90
N LEU A 145 -17.59 -15.17 -1.82
CA LEU A 145 -17.88 -15.82 -0.55
C LEU A 145 -18.78 -14.98 0.36
N LEU A 146 -18.79 -13.65 0.21
CA LEU A 146 -19.64 -12.63 0.88
C LEU A 146 -19.75 -12.70 2.42
N ARG A 147 -19.26 -13.74 3.09
CA ARG A 147 -19.35 -13.96 4.53
C ARG A 147 -17.98 -14.13 5.17
N PHE A 148 -17.75 -13.43 6.28
CA PHE A 148 -16.49 -13.49 7.04
C PHE A 148 -16.15 -14.90 7.54
N SER A 149 -17.16 -15.72 7.88
CA SER A 149 -16.95 -17.10 8.36
C SER A 149 -16.26 -18.04 7.37
N ARG A 150 -16.22 -17.67 6.07
CA ARG A 150 -15.55 -18.46 5.02
C ARG A 150 -14.17 -17.89 4.65
N LEU A 151 -13.76 -16.76 5.23
CA LEU A 151 -12.45 -16.16 4.99
C LEU A 151 -11.26 -17.03 5.44
N PRO A 152 -11.35 -17.90 6.46
CA PRO A 152 -10.25 -18.82 6.78
C PRO A 152 -9.84 -19.71 5.59
N GLN A 153 -10.76 -19.97 4.64
CA GLN A 153 -10.46 -20.75 3.44
C GLN A 153 -9.53 -20.03 2.45
N ILE A 154 -9.45 -18.70 2.53
CA ILE A 154 -8.60 -17.86 1.66
C ILE A 154 -7.41 -17.26 2.40
N GLU A 155 -7.28 -17.51 3.70
CA GLU A 155 -6.20 -16.99 4.55
C GLU A 155 -4.82 -17.34 3.99
N TRP A 156 -4.63 -18.55 3.48
CA TRP A 156 -3.36 -18.96 2.88
C TRP A 156 -2.98 -18.09 1.66
N ILE A 157 -3.96 -17.64 0.87
CA ILE A 157 -3.76 -16.80 -0.33
C ILE A 157 -3.35 -15.39 0.10
N VAL A 158 -4.00 -14.88 1.15
CA VAL A 158 -3.63 -13.61 1.77
C VAL A 158 -2.20 -13.68 2.30
N GLY A 159 -1.86 -14.75 3.03
CA GLY A 159 -0.51 -14.98 3.54
C GLY A 159 0.55 -15.02 2.43
N MET A 160 0.26 -15.68 1.30
CA MET A 160 1.16 -15.71 0.14
C MET A 160 1.31 -14.33 -0.52
N SER A 161 0.23 -13.56 -0.63
CA SER A 161 0.28 -12.19 -1.15
C SER A 161 1.15 -11.30 -0.26
N LEU A 162 0.91 -11.33 1.06
CA LEU A 162 1.68 -10.55 2.04
C LEU A 162 3.14 -10.98 2.10
N GLY A 163 3.42 -12.28 2.08
CA GLY A 163 4.78 -12.82 2.05
C GLY A 163 5.53 -12.38 0.79
N SER A 164 4.88 -12.42 -0.37
CA SER A 164 5.45 -11.93 -1.64
C SER A 164 5.76 -10.44 -1.58
N THR A 165 4.85 -9.63 -1.04
CA THR A 165 5.05 -8.20 -0.81
C THR A 165 6.24 -7.94 0.12
N ALA A 166 6.31 -8.66 1.25
CA ALA A 166 7.40 -8.51 2.21
C ALA A 166 8.77 -8.84 1.59
N VAL A 167 8.86 -9.93 0.83
CA VAL A 167 10.09 -10.29 0.10
C VAL A 167 10.46 -9.19 -0.89
N CYS A 168 9.49 -8.68 -1.65
CA CYS A 168 9.69 -7.57 -2.59
C CYS A 168 10.26 -6.33 -1.89
N ASP A 169 9.69 -5.95 -0.75
CA ASP A 169 10.09 -4.76 0.00
C ASP A 169 11.47 -4.93 0.63
N ILE A 170 11.82 -6.13 1.11
CA ILE A 170 13.17 -6.45 1.60
C ILE A 170 14.20 -6.28 0.48
N LEU A 171 13.91 -6.77 -0.73
CA LEU A 171 14.80 -6.64 -1.88
C LEU A 171 14.98 -5.20 -2.33
N ILE A 172 13.88 -4.44 -2.39
CA ILE A 172 13.90 -3.00 -2.68
C ILE A 172 14.73 -2.27 -1.63
N THR A 173 14.49 -2.55 -0.35
CA THR A 173 15.20 -1.94 0.78
C THR A 173 16.70 -2.22 0.70
N MET A 174 17.10 -3.48 0.47
CA MET A 174 18.51 -3.82 0.28
C MET A 174 19.12 -3.09 -0.92
N GLY A 175 18.39 -2.99 -2.04
CA GLY A 175 18.81 -2.25 -3.22
C GLY A 175 19.00 -0.75 -2.96
N LEU A 176 18.09 -0.13 -2.20
CA LEU A 176 18.16 1.28 -1.81
C LEU A 176 19.28 1.54 -0.78
N CYS A 177 19.48 0.65 0.19
CA CYS A 177 20.60 0.74 1.13
C CYS A 177 21.95 0.63 0.42
N TYR A 178 22.07 -0.27 -0.56
CA TYR A 178 23.26 -0.36 -1.41
C TYR A 178 23.49 0.94 -2.21
N LEU A 179 22.43 1.51 -2.78
CA LEU A 179 22.48 2.80 -3.47
C LEU A 179 22.98 3.91 -2.55
N LEU A 180 22.44 4.04 -1.34
CA LEU A 180 22.83 5.05 -0.35
C LEU A 180 24.30 4.94 0.03
N ASN A 181 24.78 3.72 0.25
CA ASN A 181 26.18 3.49 0.62
C ASN A 181 27.13 3.88 -0.53
N ARG A 182 26.71 3.64 -1.79
CA ARG A 182 27.48 4.00 -2.98
C ARG A 182 27.32 5.47 -3.39
N SER A 183 26.18 6.11 -3.14
CA SER A 183 25.97 7.53 -3.48
C SER A 183 26.77 8.44 -2.54
N ARG A 184 26.95 8.04 -1.28
CA ARG A 184 27.84 8.70 -0.31
C ARG A 184 29.27 8.89 -0.82
N THR A 185 29.71 8.11 -1.82
CA THR A 185 31.06 8.22 -2.38
C THR A 185 31.15 8.94 -3.73
N HIS A 186 30.05 9.23 -4.47
CA HIS A 186 30.21 9.64 -5.89
C HIS A 186 29.26 10.69 -6.52
N PHE A 187 28.06 11.06 -6.04
CA PHE A 187 27.22 12.01 -6.82
C PHE A 187 26.21 12.89 -6.03
N LYS A 188 26.44 14.23 -6.03
CA LYS A 188 25.64 15.28 -5.36
C LYS A 188 24.31 15.69 -6.02
N ARG A 189 23.92 15.13 -7.19
CA ARG A 189 22.79 15.66 -7.99
C ARG A 189 21.53 14.77 -8.00
N THR A 190 21.63 13.51 -7.58
CA THR A 190 20.48 12.59 -7.45
C THR A 190 19.87 12.62 -6.03
N ASP A 191 20.53 13.31 -5.10
CA ASP A 191 20.23 13.34 -3.66
C ASP A 191 18.82 13.83 -3.30
N SER A 192 18.25 14.78 -4.03
CA SER A 192 17.04 15.48 -3.57
C SER A 192 15.77 14.62 -3.67
N ILE A 193 15.59 13.92 -4.79
CA ILE A 193 14.45 13.02 -5.00
C ILE A 193 14.63 11.74 -4.19
N ILE A 194 15.87 11.24 -4.09
CA ILE A 194 16.21 10.03 -3.34
C ILE A 194 16.01 10.25 -1.83
N ASN A 195 16.53 11.34 -1.26
CA ASN A 195 16.33 11.64 0.17
C ASN A 195 14.87 11.92 0.51
N THR A 196 14.11 12.53 -0.40
CA THR A 196 12.66 12.71 -0.22
C THR A 196 11.98 11.34 -0.23
N LEU A 197 12.26 10.46 -1.20
CA LEU A 197 11.62 9.16 -1.27
C LEU A 197 12.04 8.20 -0.16
N ILE A 198 13.27 8.31 0.34
CA ILE A 198 13.77 7.57 1.51
C ILE A 198 13.13 8.09 2.80
N ALA A 199 13.02 9.41 2.98
CA ALA A 199 12.28 9.98 4.10
C ALA A 199 10.81 9.51 4.09
N TYR A 200 10.21 9.41 2.91
CA TYR A 200 8.85 8.89 2.72
C TYR A 200 8.77 7.39 2.97
N SER A 201 9.72 6.60 2.48
CA SER A 201 9.77 5.14 2.67
C SER A 201 10.09 4.77 4.11
N LEU A 202 10.89 5.57 4.82
CA LEU A 202 11.16 5.40 6.25
C LEU A 202 9.92 5.78 7.07
N CYS A 203 9.27 6.92 6.78
CA CYS A 203 8.04 7.30 7.47
C CYS A 203 6.88 6.34 7.20
N THR A 204 6.83 5.66 6.05
CA THR A 204 5.75 4.71 5.75
C THR A 204 6.11 3.30 6.21
N GLY A 205 7.35 2.86 6.03
CA GLY A 205 7.83 1.53 6.42
C GLY A 205 7.88 1.32 7.94
N LEU A 206 8.38 2.30 8.71
CA LEU A 206 8.41 2.23 10.18
C LEU A 206 7.03 2.38 10.85
N LEU A 207 6.03 2.91 10.13
CA LEU A 207 4.66 3.03 10.63
C LEU A 207 3.76 1.87 10.20
N THR A 208 4.20 1.03 9.25
CA THR A 208 3.38 -0.06 8.69
C THR A 208 3.84 -1.46 9.14
N THR A 209 5.07 -1.61 9.67
CA THR A 209 5.47 -2.79 10.49
C THR A 209 5.20 -2.53 11.97
#